data_AF-A0A7S0E934-F1
#
_entry.id   AF-A0A7S0E934-F1
#
_cell.length_a   1.000
_cell.length_b   1.000
_cell.length_c   1.000
_cell.angle_alpha   90.00
_cell.angle_beta   90.00
_cell.angle_gamma   90.00
#
_symmetry.space_group_name_H-M   'P 1'
#
loop_
_entity.id
_entity.type
_entity.pdbx_description
1 polymer ?
#
loop_
_entity_poly.entity_id
_entity_poly.type
_entity_poly.pdbx_seq_one_letter_code
_entity_poly.pdbx_strand_id
1 'polypeptide(L)'
;NQLWKIDKTLFLTWMDIIRRTSEYRTSLWLPLFPDVAKPQLMRIARSILAENATTRIVWTNLFDEKEHLQVKGLAAMQLDTFLYCGHTSGADVLWAGVPTVTLPGIMQSARVG
;
A
#
# COMPACT_ATOMS: atom_id res chain seq x y z
N ASN A 1 -4.50 3.83 2.62
CA ASN A 1 -5.72 2.98 2.69
C ASN A 1 -5.81 2.31 4.06
N GLN A 2 -7.03 2.08 4.57
CA GLN A 2 -7.25 1.35 5.83
C GLN A 2 -6.93 -0.15 5.68
N LEU A 3 -6.44 -0.79 6.74
CA LEU A 3 -5.89 -2.15 6.68
C LEU A 3 -6.92 -3.21 6.29
N TRP A 4 -8.19 -3.06 6.69
CA TRP A 4 -9.28 -3.99 6.34
C TRP A 4 -9.58 -4.05 4.84
N LYS A 5 -9.15 -3.05 4.06
CA LYS A 5 -9.27 -3.05 2.58
C LYS A 5 -8.26 -3.98 1.91
N ILE A 6 -7.32 -4.54 2.69
CA ILE A 6 -6.26 -5.42 2.20
C ILE A 6 -6.67 -6.86 2.45
N ASP A 7 -7.11 -7.54 1.40
CA ASP A 7 -7.28 -8.99 1.44
C ASP A 7 -5.97 -9.72 1.11
N LYS A 8 -6.01 -11.05 1.25
CA LYS A 8 -4.86 -11.93 0.97
C LYS A 8 -4.38 -11.84 -0.48
N THR A 9 -5.28 -11.89 -1.45
CA THR A 9 -4.98 -11.84 -2.88
C THR A 9 -4.31 -10.52 -3.25
N LEU A 10 -4.81 -9.41 -2.74
CA LEU A 10 -4.20 -8.10 -2.93
C LEU A 10 -2.78 -8.05 -2.36
N PHE A 11 -2.61 -8.46 -1.10
CA PHE A 11 -1.30 -8.43 -0.47
C PHE A 11 -0.30 -9.32 -1.20
N LEU A 12 -0.71 -10.53 -1.62
CA LEU A 12 0.14 -11.42 -2.43
C LEU A 12 0.52 -10.79 -3.77
N THR A 13 -0.39 -10.05 -4.40
CA THR A 13 -0.11 -9.33 -5.66
C THR A 13 0.97 -8.26 -5.43
N TRP A 14 0.86 -7.46 -4.37
CA TRP A 14 1.90 -6.49 -4.02
C TRP A 14 3.23 -7.15 -3.70
N MET A 15 3.24 -8.27 -2.97
CA MET A 15 4.47 -9.02 -2.69
C MET A 15 5.11 -9.55 -3.97
N ASP A 16 4.31 -10.03 -4.93
CA ASP A 16 4.81 -10.50 -6.22
C ASP A 16 5.39 -9.36 -7.05
N ILE A 17 4.77 -8.17 -7.04
CA ILE A 17 5.32 -6.96 -7.67
C ILE A 17 6.70 -6.64 -7.08
N ILE A 18 6.81 -6.55 -5.75
CA ILE A 18 8.07 -6.22 -5.05
C ILE A 18 9.13 -7.29 -5.31
N ARG A 19 8.75 -8.57 -5.36
CA ARG A 19 9.68 -9.67 -5.65
C ARG A 19 10.27 -9.58 -7.06
N ARG A 20 9.48 -9.06 -8.02
CA ARG A 20 9.91 -8.90 -9.42
C ARG A 20 10.75 -7.65 -9.65
N THR A 21 10.80 -6.70 -8.71
CA THR A 21 11.70 -5.56 -8.84
C THR A 21 13.12 -5.97 -8.46
N SER A 22 14.04 -5.77 -9.39
CA SER A 22 15.47 -6.14 -9.23
C SER A 22 16.22 -5.23 -8.25
N GLU A 23 15.60 -4.13 -7.82
CA GLU A 23 16.26 -3.10 -7.03
C GLU A 23 16.08 -3.29 -5.53
N TYR A 24 17.17 -3.04 -4.80
CA TYR A 24 17.12 -2.94 -3.34
C TYR A 24 16.41 -1.71 -2.78
N ARG A 25 15.80 -0.90 -3.64
CA ARG A 25 15.22 0.40 -3.29
C ARG A 25 13.69 0.44 -3.32
N THR A 26 13.03 -0.54 -3.95
CA THR A 26 11.57 -0.56 -3.96
C THR A 26 11.05 -1.05 -2.61
N SER A 27 10.40 -0.18 -1.85
CA SER A 27 9.77 -0.58 -0.59
C SER A 27 8.28 -0.26 -0.61
N LEU A 28 7.48 -1.16 -0.07
CA LEU A 28 6.06 -0.95 0.13
C LEU A 28 5.84 -0.23 1.46
N TRP A 29 5.22 0.94 1.37
CA TRP A 29 4.85 1.74 2.54
C TRP A 29 3.41 1.44 2.93
N LEU A 30 3.22 1.01 4.18
CA LEU A 30 1.90 0.73 4.74
C LEU A 30 1.69 1.56 6.02
N PRO A 31 0.54 2.22 6.16
CA PRO A 31 0.17 2.86 7.42
C PRO A 31 0.04 1.80 8.52
N LEU A 32 0.65 2.07 9.66
CA LEU A 32 0.52 1.31 10.88
C LEU A 32 -0.80 1.69 11.54
N PHE A 33 -1.85 0.91 11.28
CA PHE A 33 -3.03 0.94 12.11
C PHE A 33 -2.80 0.07 13.35
N PRO A 34 -3.32 0.45 14.53
CA PRO A 34 -3.29 -0.40 15.71
C PRO A 34 -4.18 -1.61 15.45
N ASP A 35 -3.60 -2.65 14.87
CA ASP A 35 -4.31 -3.86 14.47
C ASP A 35 -3.38 -5.08 14.48
N VAL A 36 -3.97 -6.24 14.76
CA VAL A 36 -3.34 -7.56 14.95
C VAL A 36 -2.80 -8.16 13.64
N ALA A 37 -3.04 -7.52 12.49
CA ALA A 37 -2.68 -8.08 11.20
C ALA A 37 -1.20 -7.89 10.81
N LYS A 38 -0.47 -6.92 11.40
CA LYS A 38 0.96 -6.70 11.05
C LYS A 38 1.82 -7.97 11.21
N PRO A 39 1.77 -8.74 12.31
CA PRO A 39 2.50 -10.01 12.42
C PRO A 39 2.16 -11.00 11.30
N GLN A 40 0.88 -11.10 10.91
CA GLN A 40 0.44 -12.01 9.87
C GLN A 40 0.92 -11.58 8.49
N LEU A 41 0.84 -10.29 8.17
CA LEU A 41 1.33 -9.72 6.92
C LEU A 41 2.84 -9.85 6.80
N MET A 42 3.59 -9.61 7.89
CA MET A 42 5.04 -9.83 7.91
C MET A 42 5.42 -11.30 7.75
N ARG A 43 4.62 -12.24 8.29
CA ARG A 43 4.83 -13.68 8.07
C ARG A 43 4.66 -14.04 6.59
N ILE A 44 3.61 -13.54 5.94
CA ILE A 44 3.38 -13.76 4.51
C ILE A 44 4.50 -13.13 3.68
N ALA A 45 4.87 -11.88 3.98
CA ALA A 45 5.96 -11.19 3.30
C ALA A 45 7.29 -11.94 3.40
N ARG A 46 7.65 -12.44 4.58
CA ARG A 46 8.87 -13.25 4.78
C ARG A 46 8.84 -14.55 3.97
N SER A 47 7.69 -15.17 3.78
CA SER A 47 7.58 -16.37 2.94
C SER A 47 7.85 -16.13 1.45
N ILE A 48 7.78 -14.87 0.99
CA ILE A 48 7.94 -14.48 -0.42
C ILE A 48 9.25 -13.74 -0.67
N LEU A 49 9.60 -12.82 0.23
CA LEU A 49 10.77 -11.93 0.12
C LEU A 49 11.94 -12.38 1.00
N ALA A 50 11.78 -13.46 1.77
CA ALA A 50 12.77 -13.95 2.74
C ALA A 50 13.22 -12.83 3.70
N GLU A 51 14.52 -12.71 3.94
CA GLU A 51 15.13 -11.72 4.84
C GLU A 51 14.89 -10.27 4.37
N ASN A 52 14.71 -10.06 3.06
CA ASN A 52 14.46 -8.73 2.49
C ASN A 52 13.10 -8.17 2.89
N ALA A 53 12.16 -8.97 3.41
CA ALA A 53 10.85 -8.49 3.84
C ALA A 53 10.95 -7.33 4.85
N THR A 54 11.94 -7.36 5.75
CA THR A 54 12.10 -6.35 6.81
C THR A 54 12.61 -5.01 6.27
N THR A 55 13.38 -5.01 5.17
CA THR A 55 13.88 -3.79 4.52
C THR A 55 12.91 -3.28 3.44
N ARG A 56 12.10 -4.17 2.87
CA ARG A 56 11.14 -3.90 1.79
C ARG A 56 9.76 -3.46 2.25
N ILE A 57 9.36 -3.75 3.49
CA ILE A 57 8.06 -3.33 4.02
C ILE A 57 8.27 -2.31 5.12
N VAL A 58 7.86 -1.08 4.85
CA VAL A 58 7.99 0.06 5.76
C VAL A 58 6.62 0.33 6.37
N TRP A 59 6.57 0.36 7.70
CA TRP A 59 5.39 0.70 8.46
C TRP A 59 5.54 2.12 8.99
N THR A 60 4.62 3.01 8.64
CA THR A 60 4.64 4.41 9.10
C THR A 60 3.46 4.68 10.01
N ASN A 61 3.65 5.48 11.05
CA ASN A 61 2.53 5.98 11.84
C ASN A 61 1.62 6.88 10.97
N LEU A 62 0.42 7.17 11.47
CA LEU A 62 -0.42 8.19 10.87
C LEU A 62 0.24 9.56 11.08
N PHE A 63 0.26 10.36 10.01
CA PHE A 63 0.73 11.73 10.03
C PHE A 63 -0.42 12.66 10.39
N ASP A 64 -0.09 13.83 10.94
CA ASP A 64 -1.07 14.87 11.18
C ASP A 64 -1.60 15.44 9.85
N GLU A 65 -2.64 16.27 9.93
CA GLU A 65 -3.27 16.87 8.75
C GLU A 65 -2.30 17.70 7.91
N LYS A 66 -1.36 18.40 8.55
CA LYS A 66 -0.43 19.33 7.90
C LYS A 66 0.62 18.58 7.07
N GLU A 67 1.08 17.45 7.58
CA GLU A 67 2.09 16.62 6.92
C GLU A 67 1.47 15.60 5.95
N HIS A 68 0.16 15.33 6.05
CA HIS A 68 -0.52 14.26 5.33
C HIS A 68 -0.28 14.27 3.80
N LEU A 69 -0.43 15.43 3.17
CA LEU A 69 -0.24 15.58 1.72
C LEU A 69 1.25 15.57 1.35
N GLN A 70 2.10 16.19 2.16
CA GLN A 70 3.54 16.28 1.90
C GLN A 70 4.18 14.89 1.92
N VAL A 71 3.81 14.07 2.90
CA VAL A 71 4.34 12.70 3.01
C VAL A 71 3.86 11.82 1.86
N LYS A 72 2.62 11.99 1.39
CA LYS A 72 2.14 11.28 0.19
C LYS A 72 3.01 11.59 -1.02
N GLY A 73 3.40 12.85 -1.20
CA GLY A 73 4.28 13.30 -2.29
C GLY A 73 5.67 12.67 -2.32
N LEU A 74 6.10 12.00 -1.24
CA LEU A 74 7.36 11.25 -1.20
C LEU A 74 7.27 9.90 -1.92
N ALA A 75 6.05 9.40 -2.16
CA ALA A 75 5.85 8.14 -2.86
C ALA A 75 6.06 8.31 -4.37
N ALA A 76 6.76 7.36 -4.99
CA ALA A 76 6.91 7.33 -6.45
C ALA A 76 5.60 6.95 -7.16
N MET A 77 4.78 6.11 -6.52
CA MET A 77 3.48 5.67 -7.02
C MET A 77 2.63 5.10 -5.88
N GLN A 78 1.31 5.13 -6.06
CA GLN A 78 0.36 4.45 -5.19
C GLN A 78 -0.18 3.19 -5.88
N LEU A 79 -0.22 2.10 -5.12
CA LEU A 79 -0.96 0.88 -5.51
C LEU A 79 -2.31 0.89 -4.81
N ASP A 80 -3.40 0.86 -5.57
CA ASP A 80 -4.73 0.86 -5.01
C ASP A 80 -5.19 -0.55 -4.58
N THR A 81 -6.22 -0.59 -3.74
CA THR A 81 -6.91 -1.80 -3.28
C THR A 81 -8.08 -2.11 -4.23
N PHE A 82 -8.11 -3.28 -4.86
CA PHE A 82 -9.06 -3.54 -5.97
C PHE A 82 -10.50 -3.89 -5.57
N LEU A 83 -10.78 -4.32 -4.32
CA LEU A 83 -12.17 -4.56 -3.86
C LEU A 83 -12.84 -3.29 -3.34
N TYR A 84 -12.04 -2.42 -2.73
CA TYR A 84 -12.48 -1.18 -2.15
C TYR A 84 -11.36 -0.16 -2.32
N CYS A 85 -11.45 0.66 -3.35
CA CYS A 85 -10.45 1.64 -3.74
C CYS A 85 -10.16 2.69 -2.65
N GLY A 86 -9.10 3.45 -2.88
CA GLY A 86 -8.90 4.75 -2.26
C GLY A 86 -10.02 5.70 -2.71
N HIS A 87 -10.70 6.34 -1.75
CA HIS A 87 -11.61 7.45 -2.03
C HIS A 87 -10.84 8.74 -1.73
N THR A 88 -11.09 9.37 -0.58
CA THR A 88 -10.33 10.54 -0.10
C THR A 88 -8.82 10.28 -0.11
N SER A 89 -8.39 9.11 0.38
CA SER A 89 -6.97 8.77 0.40
C SER A 89 -6.34 8.67 -0.99
N GLY A 90 -7.09 8.25 -2.01
CA GLY A 90 -6.64 8.21 -3.41
C GLY A 90 -6.61 9.60 -4.03
N ALA A 91 -7.65 10.41 -3.79
CA ALA A 91 -7.70 11.81 -4.23
C ALA A 91 -6.52 12.62 -3.68
N ASP A 92 -6.19 12.46 -2.39
CA ASP A 92 -5.06 13.13 -1.76
C ASP A 92 -3.70 12.74 -2.37
N VAL A 93 -3.54 11.46 -2.78
CA VAL A 93 -2.31 10.98 -3.43
C VAL A 93 -2.15 11.66 -4.79
N LEU A 94 -3.25 11.72 -5.57
CA LEU A 94 -3.26 12.43 -6.84
C LEU A 94 -3.01 13.93 -6.64
N TRP A 95 -3.58 14.53 -5.59
CA TRP A 95 -3.36 15.94 -5.23
C TRP A 95 -1.89 16.21 -4.86
N ALA A 96 -1.22 15.24 -4.24
CA ALA A 96 0.20 15.29 -3.94
C ALA A 96 1.10 15.04 -5.18
N GLY A 97 0.52 14.87 -6.38
CA GLY A 97 1.24 14.67 -7.63
C GLY A 97 1.74 13.24 -7.85
N VAL A 98 1.23 12.26 -7.10
CA VAL A 98 1.69 10.87 -7.17
C VAL A 98 0.76 10.04 -8.07
N PRO A 99 1.30 9.33 -9.08
CA PRO A 99 0.47 8.48 -9.94
C PRO A 99 -0.12 7.29 -9.16
N THR A 100 -1.37 6.95 -9.47
CA THR A 100 -2.07 5.82 -8.84
C THR A 100 -2.33 4.72 -9.86
N VAL A 101 -1.99 3.48 -9.52
CA VAL A 101 -2.33 2.28 -10.29
C VAL A 101 -3.50 1.59 -9.60
N THR A 102 -4.59 1.46 -10.34
CA THR A 102 -5.84 0.82 -9.87
C THR A 102 -6.28 -0.27 -10.84
N LEU A 103 -7.14 -1.17 -10.36
CA LEU A 103 -7.80 -2.21 -11.15
C LEU A 103 -9.32 -2.05 -11.02
N PRO A 104 -10.00 -1.41 -12.00
CA PRO A 104 -11.43 -1.16 -11.91
C PRO A 104 -12.25 -2.44 -11.87
N GLY A 105 -13.00 -2.63 -10.79
CA GLY A 105 -13.96 -3.73 -10.64
C GLY A 105 -15.34 -3.40 -11.21
N ILE A 106 -16.31 -4.26 -10.88
CA ILE A 106 -17.73 -4.09 -11.25
C ILE A 106 -18.53 -3.29 -10.20
N MET A 107 -18.11 -3.34 -8.93
CA MET A 107 -18.77 -2.64 -7.84
C MET A 107 -18.35 -1.18 -7.79
N GLN A 108 -19.23 -0.28 -7.35
CA GLN A 108 -18.91 1.14 -7.20
C GLN A 108 -17.66 1.34 -6.33
N SER A 109 -17.54 0.61 -5.21
CA SER A 109 -16.38 0.69 -4.30
C SER A 109 -15.05 0.35 -4.98
N ALA A 110 -15.07 -0.39 -6.08
CA ALA A 110 -13.90 -0.85 -6.83
C ALA A 110 -13.62 0.01 -8.08
N ARG A 111 -14.25 1.19 -8.22
CA ARG A 111 -14.18 2.04 -9.42
C ARG A 111 -13.88 3.51 -9.15
N VAL A 112 -13.60 3.86 -7.90
CA VAL A 112 -13.36 5.25 -7.49
C VAL A 112 -11.93 5.70 -7.76
N GLY A 113 -10.97 4.78 -7.59
CA GLY A 113 -9.55 5.04 -7.81
C GLY A 113 -9.16 5.19 -9.27
#